data_AF-A0A6S6G1K6-F1
#
_entry.id   AF-A0A6S6G1K6-F1
#
_cell.length_a   1.000
_cell.length_b   1.000
_cell.length_c   1.000
_cell.angle_alpha   90.00
_cell.angle_beta   90.00
_cell.angle_gamma   90.00
#
_symmetry.space_group_name_H-M   'P 1'
#
loop_
_entity.id
_entity.type
_entity.pdbx_description
1 polymer ?
#
loop_
_entity_poly.entity_id
_entity_poly.type
_entity_poly.pdbx_seq_one_letter_code
_entity_poly.pdbx_strand_id
1 'polypeptide(L)'
;MKYPLLLATAMALLAAPIAAQQTAFPPSDIPKAFTAPIEARDYVKREVMIPMRDGTKLYTVIVYPKGLTNAPIVLTRTPYNAKGRAQRMDSPSILSTLPSADEIFVKGGYIRVYQDIRGKYGSEGDYIVTRPVRGALNPTATDHVTDAYDTIDWLVNKANLPESNGRVGMIGSSYEGFTVVMALLAPHPALKVAVPESPMIDGWMGDDWFHYGAFRLANIGWVGSQTGYKGAGSDPATGIYDNYEEFRRLGGANEWAKRSGFDQLPAWQKMVAHPAYDAFWQGQALDKLLAANPSNVPTLWEQGLWDQEDMYGAITAWEALKAKGKIGNNFLVMGPWRHSQVNREGRELGPFKWDGDTAAQFREKMVLPLFDQYLKDGPAANLPAATIYNTGENHWDRFATWPLACEQGCAAPMKPLYLQADGGLGFDKGAAGGDSYISDPAKPVPHLPRPVNFDDGRWSDWLVSDQRHADGRPDVETYVTDVLAAPMRLSGAPIADIYAKTTGSDGDFVVKLIDVFPDEVAGDAKMGGYQLPISLDIFRGRYRDSFEKPSAIPAGKTQRYRFRLPTVNHVFKPGHRVMVQVQSSLFPLYDRNPQKFVPNIFLAKKADYQKATVTIERGGAAASAVWLPLVPAGK
;
A
#
# COMPACT_ATOMS: atom_id res chain seq x y z
N MET A 1 8.40 -72.25 99.28
CA MET A 1 7.67 -72.74 98.09
C MET A 1 7.80 -71.67 97.00
N LYS A 2 8.46 -72.01 95.89
CA LYS A 2 8.33 -71.43 94.53
C LYS A 2 8.73 -69.97 94.21
N TYR A 3 9.92 -69.90 93.59
CA TYR A 3 10.39 -69.15 92.40
C TYR A 3 10.79 -67.64 92.43
N PRO A 4 11.91 -67.28 91.76
CA PRO A 4 12.50 -65.93 91.69
C PRO A 4 12.01 -65.16 90.44
N LEU A 5 12.13 -63.82 90.43
CA LEU A 5 11.89 -63.01 89.24
C LEU A 5 13.15 -62.23 88.85
N LEU A 6 13.59 -62.44 87.61
CA LEU A 6 14.74 -61.83 86.96
C LEU A 6 14.52 -60.33 86.68
N LEU A 7 15.60 -59.56 86.81
CA LEU A 7 15.74 -58.21 86.24
C LEU A 7 15.75 -58.27 84.71
N ALA A 8 14.91 -57.44 84.08
CA ALA A 8 14.99 -57.12 82.66
C ALA A 8 15.33 -55.62 82.49
N THR A 9 16.49 -55.35 81.91
CA THR A 9 16.99 -54.03 81.53
C THR A 9 16.26 -53.55 80.26
N ALA A 10 15.47 -52.49 80.36
CA ALA A 10 14.86 -51.84 79.21
C ALA A 10 15.78 -50.72 78.68
N MET A 11 16.35 -50.91 77.48
CA MET A 11 16.98 -49.85 76.68
C MET A 11 15.90 -48.92 76.14
N ALA A 12 15.93 -47.64 76.54
CA ALA A 12 15.12 -46.59 75.95
C ALA A 12 15.76 -46.11 74.64
N LEU A 13 15.15 -46.49 73.50
CA LEU A 13 15.44 -45.91 72.19
C LEU A 13 14.81 -44.51 72.12
N LEU A 14 15.64 -43.47 72.14
CA LEU A 14 15.25 -42.10 71.82
C LEU A 14 14.95 -42.00 70.32
N ALA A 15 13.66 -42.09 69.94
CA ALA A 15 13.21 -41.69 68.62
C ALA A 15 13.15 -40.16 68.56
N ALA A 16 14.13 -39.54 67.89
CA ALA A 16 14.05 -38.12 67.54
C ALA A 16 12.94 -37.95 66.49
N PRO A 17 12.00 -37.01 66.65
CA PRO A 17 11.02 -36.73 65.62
C PRO A 17 11.74 -36.08 64.44
N ILE A 18 11.66 -36.72 63.27
CA ILE A 18 11.96 -36.05 62.00
C ILE A 18 10.85 -35.01 61.81
N ALA A 19 11.07 -33.80 62.32
CA ALA A 19 10.26 -32.66 61.95
C ALA A 19 10.48 -32.44 60.45
N ALA A 20 9.52 -32.87 59.64
CA ALA A 20 9.46 -32.47 58.24
C ALA A 20 9.48 -30.94 58.24
N GLN A 21 10.59 -30.34 57.78
CA GLN A 21 10.61 -28.93 57.46
C GLN A 21 9.55 -28.72 56.38
N GLN A 22 8.36 -28.30 56.80
CA GLN A 22 7.39 -27.71 55.90
C GLN A 22 8.08 -26.49 55.32
N THR A 23 8.59 -26.63 54.09
CA THR A 23 9.09 -25.51 53.32
C THR A 23 7.94 -24.52 53.23
N ALA A 24 8.06 -23.42 53.96
CA ALA A 24 7.07 -22.35 53.91
C ALA A 24 7.04 -21.83 52.47
N PHE A 25 5.93 -22.08 51.79
CA PHE A 25 5.70 -21.49 50.48
C PHE A 25 5.57 -19.97 50.63
N PRO A 26 6.10 -19.18 49.70
CA PRO A 26 5.89 -17.74 49.72
C PRO A 26 4.38 -17.44 49.72
N PRO A 27 3.94 -16.33 50.33
CA PRO A 27 2.52 -16.00 50.43
C PRO A 27 1.85 -15.67 49.08
N SER A 28 2.62 -15.64 47.99
CA SER A 28 2.14 -15.37 46.64
C SER A 28 2.70 -16.40 45.67
N ASP A 29 1.82 -16.96 44.85
CA ASP A 29 2.16 -17.84 43.72
C ASP A 29 2.76 -17.08 42.52
N ILE A 30 2.83 -15.75 42.59
CA ILE A 30 3.48 -14.89 41.59
C ILE A 30 4.83 -14.44 42.16
N PRO A 31 5.96 -14.91 41.60
CA PRO A 31 7.27 -14.48 42.08
C PRO A 31 7.50 -13.00 41.75
N LYS A 32 8.29 -12.30 42.58
CA LYS A 32 8.69 -10.90 42.33
C LYS A 32 9.40 -10.71 40.99
N ALA A 33 10.06 -11.76 40.50
CA ALA A 33 10.65 -11.81 39.18
C ALA A 33 10.50 -13.22 38.61
N PHE A 34 9.98 -13.32 37.39
CA PHE A 34 9.99 -14.54 36.58
C PHE A 34 10.63 -14.19 35.24
N THR A 35 11.64 -14.96 34.84
CA THR A 35 12.23 -14.88 33.51
C THR A 35 12.02 -16.21 32.84
N ALA A 36 11.29 -16.22 31.72
CA ALA A 36 11.10 -17.43 30.94
C ALA A 36 12.45 -17.87 30.34
N PRO A 37 12.76 -19.17 30.30
CA PRO A 37 13.97 -19.68 29.68
C PRO A 37 14.01 -19.31 28.19
N ILE A 38 15.17 -18.85 27.72
CA ILE A 38 15.42 -18.48 26.31
C ILE A 38 16.47 -19.39 25.65
N GLU A 39 16.99 -20.37 26.37
CA GLU A 39 18.06 -21.26 25.96
C GLU A 39 17.66 -22.07 24.72
N ALA A 40 16.39 -22.49 24.66
CA ALA A 40 15.82 -23.26 23.56
C ALA A 40 15.70 -22.46 22.26
N ARG A 41 15.84 -21.14 22.27
CA ARG A 41 15.79 -20.32 21.04
C ARG A 41 16.97 -20.66 20.13
N ASP A 42 16.74 -20.83 18.83
CA ASP A 42 17.81 -20.94 17.83
C ASP A 42 18.36 -19.57 17.41
N TYR A 43 17.86 -18.48 18.01
CA TYR A 43 18.23 -17.10 17.72
C TYR A 43 18.58 -16.29 18.97
N VAL A 44 19.20 -15.14 18.71
CA VAL A 44 19.37 -14.02 19.63
C VAL A 44 18.34 -12.95 19.28
N LYS A 45 17.64 -12.41 20.29
CA LYS A 45 16.76 -11.23 20.17
C LYS A 45 17.24 -10.18 21.16
N ARG A 46 17.62 -9.00 20.65
CA ARG A 46 18.04 -7.83 21.45
C ARG A 46 17.03 -6.71 21.25
N GLU A 47 16.58 -6.12 22.35
CA GLU A 47 15.78 -4.90 22.36
C GLU A 47 16.68 -3.77 22.87
N VAL A 48 16.89 -2.73 22.07
CA VAL A 48 17.80 -1.62 22.37
C VAL A 48 17.16 -0.27 22.05
N MET A 49 17.57 0.75 22.79
CA MET A 49 17.15 2.14 22.58
C MET A 49 18.29 2.90 21.89
N ILE A 50 18.22 3.05 20.57
CA ILE A 50 19.28 3.67 19.76
C ILE A 50 19.14 5.21 19.85
N PRO A 51 20.15 5.95 20.33
CA PRO A 51 20.10 7.40 20.39
C PRO A 51 20.28 8.02 19.00
N MET A 52 19.39 8.94 18.64
CA MET A 52 19.52 9.80 17.47
C MET A 52 20.41 11.01 17.81
N ARG A 53 20.80 11.79 16.80
CA ARG A 53 21.64 13.00 16.96
C ARG A 53 21.09 14.08 17.89
N ASP A 54 19.77 14.08 18.13
CA ASP A 54 19.10 14.99 19.05
C ASP A 54 18.89 14.39 20.45
N GLY A 55 19.46 13.21 20.73
CA GLY A 55 19.34 12.51 22.00
C GLY A 55 18.06 11.69 22.16
N THR A 56 17.09 11.83 21.25
CA THR A 56 15.88 10.99 21.27
C THR A 56 16.25 9.55 20.98
N LYS A 57 15.71 8.60 21.76
CA LYS A 57 16.02 7.19 21.56
C LYS A 57 14.90 6.44 20.85
N LEU A 58 15.27 5.67 19.83
CA LEU A 58 14.34 4.86 19.06
C LEU A 58 14.43 3.38 19.46
N TYR A 59 13.29 2.79 19.79
CA TYR A 59 13.18 1.39 20.16
C TYR A 59 13.44 0.51 18.94
N THR A 60 14.41 -0.40 19.08
CA THR A 60 14.91 -1.24 17.99
C THR A 60 15.02 -2.69 18.45
N VAL A 61 14.50 -3.59 17.63
CA VAL A 61 14.53 -5.04 17.85
C VAL A 61 15.46 -5.66 16.81
N ILE A 62 16.48 -6.36 17.28
CA ILE A 62 17.51 -7.00 16.46
C ILE A 62 17.39 -8.51 16.68
N VAL A 63 17.17 -9.28 15.61
CA VAL A 63 16.96 -10.73 15.65
C VAL A 63 17.87 -11.42 14.64
N TYR A 64 18.61 -12.45 15.08
CA TYR A 64 19.50 -13.21 14.21
C TYR A 64 19.76 -14.63 14.76
N PRO A 65 20.05 -15.62 13.90
CA PRO A 65 20.43 -16.97 14.34
C PRO A 65 21.65 -16.97 15.29
N LYS A 66 21.66 -17.87 16.27
CA LYS A 66 22.81 -18.06 17.16
C LYS A 66 24.05 -18.48 16.36
N GLY A 67 25.23 -17.99 16.78
CA GLY A 67 26.51 -18.31 16.13
C GLY A 67 26.78 -17.54 14.84
N LEU A 68 25.89 -16.64 14.42
CA LEU A 68 26.09 -15.81 13.25
C LEU A 68 27.26 -14.83 13.46
N THR A 69 28.13 -14.71 12.47
CA THR A 69 29.25 -13.75 12.47
C THR A 69 29.42 -13.14 11.08
N ASN A 70 29.96 -11.92 11.02
CA ASN A 70 30.19 -11.18 9.76
C ASN A 70 28.97 -11.16 8.82
N ALA A 71 27.78 -10.92 9.36
CA ALA A 71 26.53 -11.01 8.63
C ALA A 71 25.97 -9.64 8.21
N PRO A 72 25.33 -9.56 7.02
CA PRO A 72 24.64 -8.35 6.59
C PRO A 72 23.37 -8.08 7.40
N ILE A 73 22.94 -6.81 7.41
CA ILE A 73 21.73 -6.36 8.13
C ILE A 73 20.62 -6.04 7.13
N VAL A 74 19.40 -6.47 7.44
CA VAL A 74 18.17 -6.01 6.78
C VAL A 74 17.37 -5.17 7.77
N LEU A 75 17.27 -3.87 7.49
CA LEU A 75 16.60 -2.88 8.34
C LEU A 75 15.21 -2.52 7.78
N THR A 76 14.23 -2.49 8.67
CA THR A 76 12.91 -1.91 8.43
C THR A 76 12.57 -0.95 9.57
N ARG A 77 12.14 0.26 9.22
CA ARG A 77 11.63 1.24 10.19
C ARG A 77 10.13 1.33 10.02
N THR A 78 9.39 1.31 11.12
CA THR A 78 7.94 1.08 11.08
C THR A 78 7.19 1.95 12.09
N PRO A 79 6.01 2.50 11.72
CA PRO A 79 5.05 3.01 12.68
C PRO A 79 4.22 1.89 13.33
N TYR A 80 4.43 0.61 13.01
CA TYR A 80 3.53 -0.50 13.29
C TYR A 80 4.08 -1.51 14.32
N ASN A 81 4.60 -1.04 15.44
CA ASN A 81 5.12 -1.86 16.55
C ASN A 81 6.23 -2.83 16.13
N ALA A 82 7.48 -2.36 16.16
CA ALA A 82 8.66 -3.16 15.83
C ALA A 82 8.76 -4.47 16.62
N LYS A 83 8.34 -4.48 17.90
CA LYS A 83 8.29 -5.70 18.71
C LYS A 83 7.32 -6.73 18.14
N GLY A 84 6.13 -6.29 17.74
CA GLY A 84 5.13 -7.12 17.08
C GLY A 84 5.57 -7.59 15.69
N ARG A 85 6.18 -6.70 14.89
CA ARG A 85 6.74 -7.05 13.58
C ARG A 85 7.80 -8.15 13.68
N ALA A 86 8.64 -8.12 14.71
CA ALA A 86 9.64 -9.14 14.99
C ALA A 86 9.11 -10.36 15.77
N GLN A 87 7.78 -10.55 15.85
CA GLN A 87 7.15 -11.65 16.59
C GLN A 87 5.79 -12.02 16.00
N ARG A 88 5.78 -12.65 14.82
CA ARG A 88 4.60 -13.29 14.21
C ARG A 88 4.02 -14.38 15.13
N MET A 89 4.90 -15.16 15.77
CA MET A 89 4.54 -16.22 16.70
C MET A 89 5.56 -16.26 17.85
N ASP A 90 5.11 -16.55 19.06
CA ASP A 90 6.02 -16.85 20.17
C ASP A 90 6.59 -18.26 19.95
N SER A 91 7.87 -18.34 19.58
CA SER A 91 8.50 -19.58 19.18
C SER A 91 10.00 -19.58 19.49
N PRO A 92 10.58 -20.75 19.85
CA PRO A 92 12.02 -20.91 19.91
C PRO A 92 12.69 -20.90 18.53
N SER A 93 11.97 -21.07 17.42
CA SER A 93 12.56 -21.03 16.08
C SER A 93 12.44 -19.65 15.43
N ILE A 94 13.52 -19.15 14.86
CA ILE A 94 13.57 -17.86 14.17
C ILE A 94 12.65 -17.81 12.95
N LEU A 95 12.60 -18.89 12.17
CA LEU A 95 11.70 -19.04 11.01
C LEU A 95 10.23 -18.99 11.43
N SER A 96 9.97 -19.42 12.66
CA SER A 96 8.63 -19.41 13.24
C SER A 96 8.26 -18.06 13.84
N THR A 97 9.22 -17.35 14.45
CA THR A 97 8.95 -16.08 15.13
C THR A 97 8.92 -14.87 14.20
N LEU A 98 9.76 -14.82 13.16
CA LEU A 98 9.77 -13.71 12.21
C LEU A 98 8.63 -13.83 11.17
N PRO A 99 8.28 -12.73 10.48
CA PRO A 99 7.36 -12.75 9.34
C PRO A 99 7.77 -13.78 8.27
N SER A 100 6.81 -14.38 7.57
CA SER A 100 7.09 -15.35 6.50
C SER A 100 7.94 -14.77 5.37
N ALA A 101 7.78 -13.47 5.07
CA ALA A 101 8.59 -12.78 4.07
C ALA A 101 10.08 -12.74 4.42
N ASP A 102 10.44 -12.78 5.71
CA ASP A 102 11.83 -12.76 6.17
C ASP A 102 12.53 -14.14 6.05
N GLU A 103 11.81 -15.21 5.69
CA GLU A 103 12.37 -16.56 5.59
C GLU A 103 13.60 -16.62 4.67
N ILE A 104 13.58 -15.90 3.55
CA ILE A 104 14.72 -15.80 2.62
C ILE A 104 15.97 -15.19 3.28
N PHE A 105 15.78 -14.19 4.14
CA PHE A 105 16.86 -13.51 4.86
C PHE A 105 17.38 -14.36 6.02
N VAL A 106 16.48 -15.03 6.73
CA VAL A 106 16.84 -15.97 7.81
C VAL A 106 17.69 -17.12 7.26
N LYS A 107 17.21 -17.79 6.20
CA LYS A 107 17.96 -18.86 5.51
C LYS A 107 19.25 -18.34 4.89
N GLY A 108 19.24 -17.09 4.43
CA GLY A 108 20.41 -16.40 3.92
C GLY A 108 21.43 -15.97 5.01
N GLY A 109 21.18 -16.17 6.30
CA GLY A 109 22.11 -15.76 7.36
C GLY A 109 22.23 -14.24 7.51
N TYR A 110 21.12 -13.52 7.40
CA TYR A 110 21.03 -12.08 7.66
C TYR A 110 20.67 -11.79 9.12
N ILE A 111 21.08 -10.60 9.59
CA ILE A 111 20.57 -9.99 10.81
C ILE A 111 19.31 -9.20 10.45
N ARG A 112 18.19 -9.47 11.11
CA ARG A 112 16.95 -8.73 10.90
C ARG A 112 16.74 -7.66 11.96
N VAL A 113 16.46 -6.43 11.53
CA VAL A 113 16.25 -5.28 12.41
C VAL A 113 14.93 -4.61 12.10
N TYR A 114 14.10 -4.46 13.14
CA TYR A 114 12.87 -3.66 13.11
C TYR A 114 13.01 -2.51 14.10
N GLN A 115 12.69 -1.29 13.68
CA GLN A 115 12.75 -0.11 14.55
C GLN A 115 11.41 0.63 14.55
N ASP A 116 10.92 0.97 15.74
CA ASP A 116 9.80 1.90 15.88
C ASP A 116 10.27 3.30 15.47
N ILE A 117 9.57 3.92 14.53
CA ILE A 117 9.87 5.31 14.18
C ILE A 117 9.62 6.24 15.37
N ARG A 118 10.19 7.44 15.31
CA ARG A 118 10.03 8.49 16.31
C ARG A 118 8.57 8.70 16.71
N GLY A 119 8.34 8.72 18.02
CA GLY A 119 7.05 8.97 18.65
C GLY A 119 6.04 7.83 18.62
N LYS A 120 6.38 6.66 18.07
CA LYS A 120 5.50 5.49 18.04
C LYS A 120 5.98 4.38 18.97
N TYR A 121 5.02 3.71 19.63
CA TYR A 121 5.25 2.54 20.48
C TYR A 121 6.40 2.72 21.47
N GLY A 122 7.48 1.94 21.35
CA GLY A 122 8.61 1.98 22.28
C GLY A 122 9.51 3.20 22.11
N SER A 123 9.42 3.92 21.00
CA SER A 123 10.27 5.07 20.69
C SER A 123 9.87 6.34 21.43
N GLU A 124 10.89 7.15 21.73
CA GLU A 124 10.75 8.50 22.26
C GLU A 124 10.44 9.52 21.14
N GLY A 125 10.24 10.79 21.52
CA GLY A 125 10.00 11.90 20.61
C GLY A 125 8.54 12.03 20.16
N ASP A 126 8.29 12.97 19.24
CA ASP A 126 6.96 13.29 18.74
C ASP A 126 6.68 12.59 17.40
N TYR A 127 5.48 12.04 17.27
CA TYR A 127 5.01 11.44 16.02
C TYR A 127 4.37 12.49 15.11
N ILE A 128 4.79 12.49 13.86
CA ILE A 128 4.18 13.28 12.78
C ILE A 128 3.91 12.29 11.65
N VAL A 129 2.64 12.19 11.22
CA VAL A 129 2.25 11.37 10.05
C VAL A 129 3.10 11.79 8.86
N THR A 130 3.72 10.80 8.20
CA THR A 130 4.64 10.96 7.06
C THR A 130 5.58 12.15 7.25
N ARG A 131 6.28 12.22 8.40
CA ARG A 131 7.05 13.40 8.84
C ARG A 131 7.85 14.00 7.67
N PRO A 132 7.54 15.25 7.25
CA PRO A 132 8.18 15.85 6.09
C PRO A 132 9.70 15.96 6.26
N VAL A 133 10.40 15.92 5.12
CA VAL A 133 11.85 16.18 5.06
C VAL A 133 12.14 17.56 5.63
N ARG A 134 13.28 17.70 6.31
CA ARG A 134 13.73 19.00 6.84
C ARG A 134 13.72 20.07 5.75
N GLY A 135 13.09 21.20 6.06
CA GLY A 135 12.82 22.26 5.09
C GLY A 135 11.62 23.10 5.51
N ALA A 136 10.88 23.64 4.53
CA ALA A 136 9.76 24.55 4.79
C ALA A 136 8.65 23.94 5.67
N LEU A 137 8.39 22.64 5.52
CA LEU A 137 7.35 21.92 6.28
C LEU A 137 7.86 21.29 7.59
N ASN A 138 9.19 21.25 7.78
CA ASN A 138 9.83 20.70 8.97
C ASN A 138 11.08 21.53 9.30
N PRO A 139 10.97 22.55 10.17
CA PRO A 139 12.10 23.39 10.55
C PRO A 139 13.03 22.74 11.58
N THR A 140 12.74 21.52 12.03
CA THR A 140 13.52 20.83 13.07
C THR A 140 14.82 20.25 12.52
N ALA A 141 15.73 19.85 13.42
CA ALA A 141 17.00 19.24 13.03
C ALA A 141 16.89 17.76 12.60
N THR A 142 15.72 17.13 12.78
CA THR A 142 15.50 15.69 12.53
C THR A 142 14.31 15.42 11.61
N ASP A 143 14.38 14.30 10.89
CA ASP A 143 13.32 13.72 10.04
C ASP A 143 13.58 12.21 9.88
N HIS A 144 12.82 11.52 9.01
CA HIS A 144 13.09 10.11 8.74
C HIS A 144 14.43 9.85 8.05
N VAL A 145 14.98 10.83 7.32
CA VAL A 145 16.28 10.74 6.64
C VAL A 145 17.40 10.66 7.69
N THR A 146 17.40 11.61 8.65
CA THR A 146 18.40 11.64 9.72
C THR A 146 18.24 10.48 10.69
N ASP A 147 17.02 10.12 11.05
CA ASP A 147 16.79 9.03 11.99
C ASP A 147 17.24 7.68 11.37
N ALA A 148 17.04 7.48 10.06
CA ALA A 148 17.59 6.32 9.35
C ALA A 148 19.11 6.34 9.30
N TYR A 149 19.72 7.51 9.02
CA TYR A 149 21.17 7.68 9.00
C TYR A 149 21.80 7.29 10.34
N ASP A 150 21.30 7.86 11.45
CA ASP A 150 21.83 7.63 12.81
C ASP A 150 21.62 6.17 13.25
N THR A 151 20.50 5.57 12.83
CA THR A 151 20.23 4.14 13.06
C THR A 151 21.25 3.26 12.36
N ILE A 152 21.54 3.53 11.08
CA ILE A 152 22.51 2.76 10.31
C ILE A 152 23.91 2.94 10.90
N ASP A 153 24.32 4.16 11.23
CA ASP A 153 25.61 4.45 11.85
C ASP A 153 25.81 3.65 13.16
N TRP A 154 24.79 3.63 14.02
CA TRP A 154 24.82 2.85 15.25
C TRP A 154 24.94 1.34 14.98
N LEU A 155 24.18 0.82 14.02
CA LEU A 155 24.13 -0.61 13.70
C LEU A 155 25.44 -1.14 13.09
N VAL A 156 26.15 -0.33 12.30
CA VAL A 156 27.40 -0.75 11.65
C VAL A 156 28.63 -0.58 12.54
N ASN A 157 28.49 0.10 13.67
CA ASN A 157 29.53 0.17 14.67
C ASN A 157 29.72 -1.20 15.35
N LYS A 158 30.90 -1.78 15.17
CA LYS A 158 31.28 -3.11 15.70
C LYS A 158 31.22 -3.22 17.22
N ALA A 159 31.29 -2.12 17.96
CA ALA A 159 31.11 -2.14 19.41
C ALA A 159 29.64 -2.40 19.80
N ASN A 160 28.68 -2.03 18.94
CA ASN A 160 27.24 -2.18 19.20
C ASN A 160 26.71 -3.52 18.68
N LEU A 161 27.16 -3.95 17.49
CA LEU A 161 26.71 -5.16 16.82
C LEU A 161 27.90 -5.91 16.16
N PRO A 162 28.73 -6.60 16.96
CA PRO A 162 29.95 -7.24 16.48
C PRO A 162 29.70 -8.34 15.41
N GLU A 163 28.52 -8.96 15.43
CA GLU A 163 28.10 -10.00 14.49
C GLU A 163 27.89 -9.48 13.06
N SER A 164 27.71 -8.15 12.87
CA SER A 164 27.44 -7.58 11.55
C SER A 164 28.69 -7.44 10.67
N ASN A 165 28.60 -7.53 9.35
CA ASN A 165 29.66 -7.13 8.41
C ASN A 165 29.69 -5.62 8.09
N GLY A 166 28.80 -4.83 8.71
CA GLY A 166 28.73 -3.38 8.52
C GLY A 166 28.04 -2.95 7.21
N ARG A 167 27.33 -3.86 6.51
CA ARG A 167 26.52 -3.52 5.33
C ARG A 167 25.04 -3.68 5.64
N VAL A 168 24.25 -2.68 5.23
CA VAL A 168 22.82 -2.62 5.49
C VAL A 168 22.05 -2.57 4.18
N GLY A 169 21.02 -3.42 4.06
CA GLY A 169 19.93 -3.26 3.11
C GLY A 169 18.67 -2.76 3.83
N MET A 170 17.87 -1.96 3.16
CA MET A 170 16.57 -1.52 3.68
C MET A 170 15.42 -2.06 2.84
N ILE A 171 14.36 -2.50 3.50
CA ILE A 171 13.15 -3.04 2.88
C ILE A 171 11.93 -2.71 3.74
N GLY A 172 10.76 -2.60 3.13
CA GLY A 172 9.50 -2.41 3.84
C GLY A 172 8.39 -1.99 2.90
N SER A 173 7.16 -2.28 3.31
CA SER A 173 5.95 -2.01 2.52
C SER A 173 5.11 -0.86 3.08
N SER A 174 4.44 -0.08 2.22
CA SER A 174 3.60 1.06 2.61
C SER A 174 4.39 2.14 3.36
N TYR A 175 3.96 2.54 4.56
CA TYR A 175 4.72 3.45 5.42
C TYR A 175 6.14 2.92 5.69
N GLU A 176 6.34 1.61 5.83
CA GLU A 176 7.69 1.06 5.98
C GLU A 176 8.53 1.33 4.71
N GLY A 177 7.91 1.21 3.53
CA GLY A 177 8.48 1.60 2.24
C GLY A 177 8.78 3.10 2.15
N PHE A 178 7.87 3.95 2.63
CA PHE A 178 8.12 5.40 2.78
C PHE A 178 9.39 5.67 3.59
N THR A 179 9.65 4.93 4.68
CA THR A 179 10.90 5.12 5.45
C THR A 179 12.16 4.69 4.69
N VAL A 180 12.05 3.70 3.79
CA VAL A 180 13.14 3.32 2.87
C VAL A 180 13.42 4.47 1.91
N VAL A 181 12.36 5.05 1.33
CA VAL A 181 12.48 6.18 0.40
C VAL A 181 13.08 7.41 1.07
N MET A 182 12.66 7.71 2.30
CA MET A 182 13.26 8.80 3.08
C MET A 182 14.76 8.57 3.30
N ALA A 183 15.19 7.34 3.60
CA ALA A 183 16.61 7.03 3.74
C ALA A 183 17.40 7.24 2.43
N LEU A 184 16.77 7.07 1.26
CA LEU A 184 17.40 7.28 -0.05
C LEU A 184 17.68 8.75 -0.38
N LEU A 185 17.08 9.72 0.31
CA LEU A 185 17.31 11.15 0.04
C LEU A 185 18.71 11.62 0.48
N ALA A 186 19.25 11.04 1.56
CA ALA A 186 20.62 11.25 2.01
C ALA A 186 21.14 9.99 2.72
N PRO A 187 21.45 8.93 1.96
CA PRO A 187 21.72 7.61 2.52
C PRO A 187 23.06 7.58 3.27
N HIS A 188 23.08 6.85 4.39
CA HIS A 188 24.33 6.50 5.05
C HIS A 188 25.21 5.66 4.11
N PRO A 189 26.55 5.84 4.08
CA PRO A 189 27.44 5.08 3.18
C PRO A 189 27.34 3.55 3.31
N ALA A 190 26.88 3.05 4.45
CA ALA A 190 26.65 1.63 4.69
C ALA A 190 25.31 1.08 4.17
N LEU A 191 24.39 1.93 3.70
CA LEU A 191 23.20 1.50 2.97
C LEU A 191 23.62 1.10 1.55
N LYS A 192 23.59 -0.20 1.25
CA LYS A 192 24.11 -0.75 -0.02
C LYS A 192 23.03 -1.19 -1.00
N VAL A 193 21.79 -1.35 -0.55
CA VAL A 193 20.64 -1.76 -1.38
C VAL A 193 19.34 -1.35 -0.69
N ALA A 194 18.32 -0.99 -1.48
CA ALA A 194 17.01 -0.61 -0.99
C ALA A 194 15.89 -1.27 -1.80
N VAL A 195 14.81 -1.67 -1.12
CA VAL A 195 13.60 -2.22 -1.75
C VAL A 195 12.38 -1.58 -1.09
N PRO A 196 11.99 -0.37 -1.54
CA PRO A 196 10.71 0.22 -1.17
C PRO A 196 9.58 -0.53 -1.88
N GLU A 197 8.77 -1.23 -1.10
CA GLU A 197 7.59 -1.99 -1.54
C GLU A 197 6.36 -1.11 -1.31
N SER A 198 5.47 -0.99 -2.31
CA SER A 198 4.28 -0.15 -2.27
C SER A 198 4.45 1.14 -1.44
N PRO A 199 5.48 1.98 -1.69
CA PRO A 199 5.82 3.06 -0.77
C PRO A 199 4.84 4.23 -0.90
N MET A 200 4.49 4.87 0.22
CA MET A 200 3.78 6.15 0.18
C MET A 200 4.73 7.23 -0.37
N ILE A 201 4.44 7.80 -1.55
CA ILE A 201 5.28 8.79 -2.23
C ILE A 201 4.57 10.13 -2.37
N ASP A 202 3.33 10.10 -2.85
CA ASP A 202 2.48 11.27 -3.00
C ASP A 202 1.04 10.91 -2.63
N GLY A 203 0.75 11.04 -1.33
CA GLY A 203 -0.56 10.78 -0.76
C GLY A 203 -1.69 11.65 -1.30
N TRP A 204 -1.42 12.70 -2.09
CA TRP A 204 -2.47 13.52 -2.71
C TRP A 204 -2.75 13.13 -4.17
N MET A 205 -1.70 12.75 -4.91
CA MET A 205 -1.85 12.43 -6.33
C MET A 205 -2.53 11.08 -6.57
N GLY A 206 -2.19 10.04 -5.80
CA GLY A 206 -2.78 8.72 -6.00
C GLY A 206 -2.29 7.60 -5.07
N ASP A 207 -1.73 7.95 -3.92
CA ASP A 207 -1.47 7.02 -2.83
C ASP A 207 -2.59 7.16 -1.75
N ASP A 208 -2.26 6.95 -0.48
CA ASP A 208 -3.25 6.74 0.59
C ASP A 208 -4.36 7.79 0.70
N TRP A 209 -4.09 9.10 0.73
CA TRP A 209 -5.09 10.09 1.19
C TRP A 209 -6.09 10.51 0.12
N PHE A 210 -5.60 10.79 -1.08
CA PHE A 210 -6.41 11.23 -2.21
C PHE A 210 -5.95 10.57 -3.51
N HIS A 211 -6.88 10.44 -4.45
CA HIS A 211 -6.58 10.17 -5.86
C HIS A 211 -7.07 11.35 -6.70
N TYR A 212 -6.14 12.05 -7.35
CA TYR A 212 -6.41 13.29 -8.09
C TYR A 212 -7.33 14.26 -7.34
N GLY A 213 -7.13 14.37 -6.02
CA GLY A 213 -7.89 15.23 -5.11
C GLY A 213 -9.23 14.66 -4.59
N ALA A 214 -9.64 13.44 -4.98
CA ALA A 214 -10.76 12.72 -4.36
C ALA A 214 -10.32 12.05 -3.06
N PHE A 215 -10.96 12.37 -1.92
CA PHE A 215 -10.49 11.93 -0.61
C PHE A 215 -10.96 10.51 -0.28
N ARG A 216 -10.06 9.69 0.26
CA ARG A 216 -10.31 8.29 0.62
C ARG A 216 -10.79 8.17 2.08
N LEU A 217 -12.07 7.81 2.27
CA LEU A 217 -12.76 7.85 3.57
C LEU A 217 -12.24 6.83 4.60
N ALA A 218 -11.70 5.69 4.15
CA ALA A 218 -11.13 4.68 5.04
C ALA A 218 -10.01 5.26 5.93
N ASN A 219 -9.27 6.25 5.42
CA ASN A 219 -8.13 6.83 6.13
C ASN A 219 -8.48 7.66 7.34
N ILE A 220 -9.75 8.08 7.51
CA ILE A 220 -10.11 8.82 8.73
C ILE A 220 -9.95 7.91 9.95
N GLY A 221 -10.33 6.63 9.84
CA GLY A 221 -10.10 5.60 10.87
C GLY A 221 -8.61 5.36 11.12
N TRP A 222 -7.83 5.17 10.05
CA TRP A 222 -6.38 4.99 10.14
C TRP A 222 -5.67 6.19 10.80
N VAL A 223 -5.98 7.42 10.39
CA VAL A 223 -5.39 8.64 10.99
C VAL A 223 -5.74 8.73 12.47
N GLY A 224 -6.99 8.45 12.82
CA GLY A 224 -7.46 8.40 14.20
C GLY A 224 -6.68 7.39 15.03
N SER A 225 -6.55 6.15 14.55
CA SER A 225 -5.83 5.08 15.26
C SER A 225 -4.33 5.36 15.39
N GLN A 226 -3.72 6.05 14.41
CA GLN A 226 -2.28 6.35 14.43
C GLN A 226 -1.91 7.58 15.26
N THR A 227 -2.80 8.57 15.38
CA THR A 227 -2.49 9.88 15.98
C THR A 227 -3.23 10.16 17.27
N GLY A 228 -4.33 9.45 17.55
CA GLY A 228 -4.99 9.48 18.86
C GLY A 228 -4.26 8.67 19.93
N TYR A 229 -3.32 7.80 19.52
CA TYR A 229 -2.66 6.84 20.40
C TYR A 229 -1.17 6.69 20.10
N LYS A 230 -0.35 6.62 21.15
CA LYS A 230 1.08 6.29 21.00
C LYS A 230 1.28 4.84 20.54
N GLY A 231 0.47 3.92 21.08
CA GLY A 231 0.45 2.48 20.74
C GLY A 231 -0.60 2.13 19.69
N ALA A 232 -1.17 0.93 19.80
CA ALA A 232 -2.28 0.51 18.95
C ALA A 232 -3.54 1.34 19.26
N GLY A 233 -4.09 1.99 18.24
CA GLY A 233 -5.39 2.63 18.31
C GLY A 233 -6.51 1.68 17.88
N SER A 234 -7.75 2.07 18.15
CA SER A 234 -8.95 1.38 17.71
C SER A 234 -9.82 2.29 16.86
N ASP A 235 -10.57 1.70 15.94
CA ASP A 235 -11.59 2.43 15.20
C ASP A 235 -12.74 2.88 16.12
N PRO A 236 -13.39 4.01 15.79
CA PRO A 236 -14.49 4.53 16.59
C PRO A 236 -15.70 3.60 16.49
N ALA A 237 -16.31 3.27 17.62
CA ALA A 237 -17.53 2.46 17.64
C ALA A 237 -18.74 3.29 17.18
N THR A 238 -19.25 3.02 15.97
CA THR A 238 -20.30 3.87 15.37
C THR A 238 -21.69 3.23 15.37
N GLY A 239 -21.77 1.94 15.68
CA GLY A 239 -23.02 1.17 15.72
C GLY A 239 -23.68 0.92 14.36
N ILE A 240 -22.94 1.14 13.26
CA ILE A 240 -23.42 0.93 11.88
C ILE A 240 -22.44 0.01 11.17
N TYR A 241 -22.90 -1.17 10.73
CA TYR A 241 -22.04 -2.14 10.05
C TYR A 241 -21.72 -1.77 8.61
N ASP A 242 -22.69 -1.22 7.88
CA ASP A 242 -22.52 -0.80 6.49
C ASP A 242 -21.94 0.62 6.44
N ASN A 243 -20.63 0.76 6.21
CA ASN A 243 -19.96 2.05 6.08
C ASN A 243 -20.61 2.90 4.97
N TYR A 244 -21.22 2.28 3.94
CA TYR A 244 -22.02 3.01 2.95
C TYR A 244 -23.13 3.81 3.64
N GLU A 245 -23.96 3.18 4.49
CA GLU A 245 -25.02 3.88 5.20
C GLU A 245 -24.49 4.89 6.20
N GLU A 246 -23.41 4.55 6.87
CA GLU A 246 -22.79 5.40 7.87
C GLU A 246 -22.37 6.76 7.28
N PHE A 247 -21.48 6.76 6.29
CA PHE A 247 -21.02 7.98 5.65
C PHE A 247 -22.17 8.72 4.95
N ARG A 248 -23.12 7.98 4.36
CA ARG A 248 -24.28 8.58 3.65
C ARG A 248 -25.17 9.38 4.61
N ARG A 249 -25.46 8.84 5.80
CA ARG A 249 -26.35 9.47 6.82
C ARG A 249 -25.71 10.68 7.49
N LEU A 250 -24.42 10.61 7.79
CA LEU A 250 -23.69 11.68 8.47
C LEU A 250 -23.53 12.92 7.58
N GLY A 251 -23.28 12.71 6.28
CA GLY A 251 -23.29 13.78 5.27
C GLY A 251 -21.95 13.90 4.55
N GLY A 252 -20.83 13.88 5.28
CA GLY A 252 -19.49 14.00 4.68
C GLY A 252 -18.37 13.59 5.64
N ALA A 253 -17.13 13.63 5.15
CA ALA A 253 -15.94 13.16 5.86
C ALA A 253 -15.72 13.86 7.21
N ASN A 254 -15.85 15.19 7.27
CA ASN A 254 -15.64 15.93 8.52
C ASN A 254 -16.75 15.70 9.57
N GLU A 255 -17.98 15.40 9.15
CA GLU A 255 -19.04 15.04 10.09
C GLU A 255 -18.80 13.66 10.71
N TRP A 256 -18.21 12.73 9.95
CA TRP A 256 -17.72 11.47 10.52
C TRP A 256 -16.57 11.72 11.50
N ALA A 257 -15.58 12.53 11.13
CA ALA A 257 -14.46 12.88 12.00
C ALA A 257 -14.94 13.50 13.34
N LYS A 258 -15.89 14.44 13.30
CA LYS A 258 -16.52 15.02 14.51
C LYS A 258 -17.22 13.98 15.37
N ARG A 259 -18.02 13.09 14.75
CA ARG A 259 -18.74 12.04 15.47
C ARG A 259 -17.78 11.08 16.18
N SER A 260 -16.62 10.82 15.56
CA SER A 260 -15.56 9.99 16.10
C SER A 260 -14.64 10.73 17.09
N GLY A 261 -14.77 12.06 17.21
CA GLY A 261 -13.87 12.91 17.99
C GLY A 261 -12.48 13.06 17.38
N PHE A 262 -12.30 12.71 16.11
CA PHE A 262 -11.02 12.80 15.38
C PHE A 262 -10.79 14.18 14.77
N ASP A 263 -11.80 15.05 14.76
CA ASP A 263 -11.69 16.43 14.27
C ASP A 263 -10.72 17.30 15.09
N GLN A 264 -10.48 16.92 16.35
CA GLN A 264 -9.49 17.57 17.21
C GLN A 264 -8.03 17.14 16.92
N LEU A 265 -7.81 16.10 16.12
CA LEU A 265 -6.48 15.57 15.86
C LEU A 265 -5.72 16.51 14.90
N PRO A 266 -4.47 16.93 15.22
CA PRO A 266 -3.71 17.82 14.36
C PRO A 266 -3.49 17.31 12.94
N ALA A 267 -3.37 15.98 12.77
CA ALA A 267 -3.23 15.37 11.44
C ALA A 267 -4.51 15.57 10.59
N TRP A 268 -5.68 15.40 11.19
CA TRP A 268 -6.95 15.66 10.51
C TRP A 268 -7.13 17.15 10.18
N GLN A 269 -6.81 18.04 11.13
CA GLN A 269 -6.89 19.49 10.91
C GLN A 269 -6.02 19.95 9.73
N LYS A 270 -4.81 19.37 9.57
CA LYS A 270 -3.96 19.61 8.40
C LYS A 270 -4.62 19.14 7.10
N MET A 271 -5.19 17.93 7.07
CA MET A 271 -5.90 17.44 5.88
C MET A 271 -7.05 18.37 5.46
N VAL A 272 -7.87 18.80 6.43
CA VAL A 272 -8.98 19.72 6.17
C VAL A 272 -8.48 21.10 5.70
N ALA A 273 -7.36 21.58 6.24
CA ALA A 273 -6.78 22.87 5.84
C ALA A 273 -6.17 22.85 4.42
N HIS A 274 -5.76 21.67 3.94
CA HIS A 274 -5.08 21.49 2.66
C HIS A 274 -5.84 20.52 1.73
N PRO A 275 -7.05 20.87 1.26
CA PRO A 275 -7.83 19.98 0.39
C PRO A 275 -7.32 19.93 -1.06
N ALA A 276 -6.57 20.94 -1.50
CA ALA A 276 -5.97 21.04 -2.83
C ALA A 276 -4.47 20.71 -2.76
N TYR A 277 -3.84 20.44 -3.91
CA TYR A 277 -2.42 20.10 -4.01
C TYR A 277 -1.53 21.35 -3.86
N ASP A 278 -1.63 22.02 -2.72
CA ASP A 278 -0.86 23.21 -2.40
C ASP A 278 0.56 22.87 -1.91
N ALA A 279 1.27 23.89 -1.41
CA ALA A 279 2.65 23.74 -0.93
C ALA A 279 2.82 22.67 0.16
N PHE A 280 1.77 22.35 0.94
CA PHE A 280 1.81 21.29 1.93
C PHE A 280 2.05 19.93 1.28
N TRP A 281 1.31 19.60 0.23
CA TRP A 281 1.46 18.31 -0.46
C TRP A 281 2.64 18.32 -1.43
N GLN A 282 2.83 19.40 -2.18
CA GLN A 282 3.94 19.52 -3.13
C GLN A 282 5.31 19.39 -2.43
N GLY A 283 5.43 19.91 -1.20
CA GLY A 283 6.66 19.79 -0.39
C GLY A 283 6.90 18.41 0.21
N GLN A 284 5.96 17.48 0.08
CA GLN A 284 6.05 16.09 0.57
C GLN A 284 6.18 15.06 -0.58
N ALA A 285 6.00 15.46 -1.84
CA ALA A 285 6.07 14.59 -3.01
C ALA A 285 7.48 14.00 -3.21
N LEU A 286 7.66 12.75 -2.78
CA LEU A 286 8.99 12.13 -2.69
C LEU A 286 9.59 11.81 -4.06
N ASP A 287 8.78 11.54 -5.07
CA ASP A 287 9.20 11.35 -6.47
C ASP A 287 10.00 12.56 -6.98
N LYS A 288 9.52 13.78 -6.71
CA LYS A 288 10.20 15.03 -7.06
C LYS A 288 11.48 15.24 -6.26
N LEU A 289 11.44 14.96 -4.95
CA LEU A 289 12.60 15.13 -4.07
C LEU A 289 13.74 14.14 -4.40
N LEU A 290 13.40 12.88 -4.70
CA LEU A 290 14.34 11.88 -5.19
C LEU A 290 14.97 12.30 -6.52
N ALA A 291 14.15 12.78 -7.46
CA ALA A 291 14.64 13.21 -8.77
C ALA A 291 15.53 14.47 -8.72
N ALA A 292 15.34 15.32 -7.70
CA ALA A 292 16.17 16.50 -7.48
C ALA A 292 17.60 16.15 -7.07
N ASN A 293 17.78 15.10 -6.25
CA ASN A 293 19.10 14.60 -5.86
C ASN A 293 19.14 13.05 -5.84
N PRO A 294 19.24 12.39 -7.00
CA PRO A 294 19.16 10.94 -7.07
C PRO A 294 20.36 10.24 -6.44
N SER A 295 20.12 9.38 -5.45
CA SER A 295 21.17 8.56 -4.85
C SER A 295 21.74 7.52 -5.84
N ASN A 296 22.88 6.93 -5.46
CA ASN A 296 23.47 5.81 -6.19
C ASN A 296 23.20 4.45 -5.55
N VAL A 297 22.38 4.41 -4.48
CA VAL A 297 22.02 3.14 -3.84
C VAL A 297 21.18 2.32 -4.82
N PRO A 298 21.59 1.09 -5.16
CA PRO A 298 20.78 0.18 -5.97
C PRO A 298 19.40 0.00 -5.36
N THR A 299 18.35 0.28 -6.14
CA THR A 299 16.98 0.30 -5.64
C THR A 299 16.06 -0.56 -6.52
N LEU A 300 15.33 -1.49 -5.91
CA LEU A 300 14.25 -2.27 -6.54
C LEU A 300 12.92 -1.69 -6.07
N TRP A 301 12.28 -0.91 -6.92
CA TRP A 301 10.96 -0.35 -6.67
C TRP A 301 9.92 -1.42 -6.93
N GLU A 302 9.05 -1.68 -5.96
CA GLU A 302 8.01 -2.69 -6.09
C GLU A 302 6.63 -2.09 -5.76
N GLN A 303 5.61 -2.48 -6.53
CA GLN A 303 4.21 -2.33 -6.14
C GLN A 303 3.33 -3.41 -6.82
N GLY A 304 2.14 -3.64 -6.29
CA GLY A 304 1.14 -4.47 -6.95
C GLY A 304 0.55 -3.82 -8.22
N LEU A 305 0.17 -4.64 -9.19
CA LEU A 305 -0.68 -4.22 -10.33
C LEU A 305 -2.10 -3.83 -9.87
N TRP A 306 -2.57 -4.42 -8.77
CA TRP A 306 -3.83 -4.09 -8.11
C TRP A 306 -3.58 -3.57 -6.68
N ASP A 307 -2.57 -2.72 -6.52
CA ASP A 307 -2.29 -2.05 -5.26
C ASP A 307 -3.41 -1.07 -4.89
N GLN A 308 -4.22 -1.43 -3.91
CA GLN A 308 -5.39 -0.63 -3.55
C GLN A 308 -5.10 0.54 -2.60
N GLU A 309 -3.86 0.70 -2.11
CA GLU A 309 -3.47 1.73 -1.14
C GLU A 309 -2.47 2.72 -1.76
N ASP A 310 -1.35 2.22 -2.28
CA ASP A 310 -0.20 3.02 -2.72
C ASP A 310 0.07 2.83 -4.23
N MET A 311 -0.95 3.09 -5.06
CA MET A 311 -0.92 2.80 -6.50
C MET A 311 -0.01 3.75 -7.31
N TYR A 312 0.26 4.96 -6.80
CA TYR A 312 1.07 5.98 -7.47
C TYR A 312 2.56 5.78 -7.21
N GLY A 313 2.93 5.33 -6.01
CA GLY A 313 4.27 5.55 -5.48
C GLY A 313 5.45 4.92 -6.23
N ALA A 314 5.58 3.60 -6.22
CA ALA A 314 6.78 2.94 -6.74
C ALA A 314 7.02 3.26 -8.23
N ILE A 315 5.97 3.21 -9.04
CA ILE A 315 6.05 3.43 -10.48
C ILE A 315 6.47 4.85 -10.83
N THR A 316 5.92 5.86 -10.15
CA THR A 316 6.24 7.28 -10.44
C THR A 316 7.62 7.67 -9.95
N ALA A 317 8.04 7.16 -8.78
CA ALA A 317 9.40 7.34 -8.28
C ALA A 317 10.44 6.72 -9.23
N TRP A 318 10.19 5.50 -9.72
CA TRP A 318 11.04 4.85 -10.71
C TRP A 318 11.06 5.61 -12.04
N GLU A 319 9.91 6.08 -12.55
CA GLU A 319 9.83 6.88 -13.78
C GLU A 319 10.60 8.20 -13.65
N ALA A 320 10.50 8.88 -12.50
CA ALA A 320 11.21 10.11 -12.21
C ALA A 320 12.74 9.91 -12.19
N LEU A 321 13.21 8.80 -11.59
CA LEU A 321 14.63 8.43 -11.58
C LEU A 321 15.13 7.96 -12.94
N LYS A 322 14.31 7.25 -13.70
CA LYS A 322 14.59 6.91 -15.10
C LYS A 322 14.81 8.17 -15.94
N ALA A 323 13.97 9.18 -15.79
CA ALA A 323 14.12 10.48 -16.48
C ALA A 323 15.43 11.21 -16.10
N LYS A 324 16.05 10.87 -14.96
CA LYS A 324 17.37 11.34 -14.52
C LYS A 324 18.52 10.42 -14.96
N GLY A 325 18.27 9.45 -15.83
CA GLY A 325 19.29 8.53 -16.35
C GLY A 325 19.73 7.46 -15.36
N LYS A 326 18.94 7.18 -14.31
CA LYS A 326 19.32 6.26 -13.21
C LYS A 326 18.86 4.82 -13.40
N ILE A 327 18.54 4.41 -14.63
CA ILE A 327 18.07 3.05 -14.93
C ILE A 327 19.15 1.97 -14.68
N GLY A 328 20.44 2.35 -14.65
CA GLY A 328 21.55 1.42 -14.40
C GLY A 328 21.62 0.89 -12.96
N ASN A 329 20.92 1.53 -12.02
CA ASN A 329 20.87 1.12 -10.61
C ASN A 329 19.44 1.20 -10.02
N ASN A 330 18.42 1.36 -10.86
CA ASN A 330 17.01 1.36 -10.45
C ASN A 330 16.23 0.35 -11.28
N PHE A 331 15.54 -0.54 -10.59
CA PHE A 331 14.76 -1.63 -11.15
C PHE A 331 13.31 -1.48 -10.72
N LEU A 332 12.38 -1.93 -11.56
CA LEU A 332 10.95 -1.95 -11.25
C LEU A 332 10.45 -3.40 -11.21
N VAL A 333 9.65 -3.73 -10.22
CA VAL A 333 8.86 -4.97 -10.18
C VAL A 333 7.40 -4.66 -9.94
N MET A 334 6.52 -5.25 -10.74
CA MET A 334 5.09 -5.20 -10.49
C MET A 334 4.46 -6.57 -10.65
N GLY A 335 4.01 -7.16 -9.53
CA GLY A 335 3.36 -8.47 -9.52
C GLY A 335 1.83 -8.37 -9.53
N PRO A 336 1.12 -9.51 -9.68
CA PRO A 336 -0.34 -9.57 -9.70
C PRO A 336 -0.90 -9.54 -8.28
N TRP A 337 -0.49 -8.53 -7.53
CA TRP A 337 -0.69 -8.42 -6.09
C TRP A 337 -1.58 -7.25 -5.74
N ARG A 338 -2.27 -7.42 -4.61
CA ARG A 338 -2.79 -6.30 -3.82
C ARG A 338 -1.68 -5.65 -2.99
N HIS A 339 -2.03 -4.56 -2.31
CA HIS A 339 -1.13 -3.87 -1.39
C HIS A 339 -0.41 -4.83 -0.44
N SER A 340 0.91 -4.72 -0.39
CA SER A 340 1.79 -5.48 0.51
C SER A 340 1.68 -7.02 0.42
N GLN A 341 0.98 -7.59 -0.57
CA GLN A 341 0.87 -9.06 -0.71
C GLN A 341 2.20 -9.69 -1.14
N VAL A 342 3.14 -8.90 -1.65
CA VAL A 342 4.54 -9.29 -1.88
C VAL A 342 5.22 -9.88 -0.64
N ASN A 343 4.72 -9.56 0.57
CA ASN A 343 5.19 -10.08 1.86
C ASN A 343 4.37 -11.28 2.39
N ARG A 344 3.50 -11.85 1.56
CA ARG A 344 2.59 -12.96 1.87
C ARG A 344 2.67 -14.02 0.76
N GLU A 345 1.72 -14.95 0.75
CA GLU A 345 1.52 -15.84 -0.40
C GLU A 345 0.83 -15.06 -1.54
N GLY A 346 1.40 -15.18 -2.74
CA GLY A 346 0.92 -14.56 -3.98
C GLY A 346 0.50 -15.59 -5.02
N ARG A 347 -0.23 -16.64 -4.60
CA ARG A 347 -0.81 -17.65 -5.51
C ARG A 347 -2.12 -17.24 -6.14
N GLU A 348 -2.83 -16.32 -5.48
CA GLU A 348 -4.15 -15.87 -5.90
C GLU A 348 -4.43 -14.44 -5.44
N LEU A 349 -5.39 -13.81 -6.10
CA LEU A 349 -6.00 -12.55 -5.69
C LEU A 349 -7.48 -12.58 -6.12
N GLY A 350 -8.40 -12.53 -5.15
CA GLY A 350 -9.82 -12.75 -5.42
C GLY A 350 -10.05 -14.12 -6.10
N PRO A 351 -10.79 -14.19 -7.22
CA PRO A 351 -11.01 -15.45 -7.94
C PRO A 351 -9.83 -15.88 -8.83
N PHE A 352 -8.79 -15.06 -8.98
CA PHE A 352 -7.72 -15.31 -9.94
C PHE A 352 -6.58 -16.11 -9.33
N LYS A 353 -6.10 -17.12 -10.07
CA LYS A 353 -4.99 -17.99 -9.66
C LYS A 353 -3.79 -17.79 -10.57
N TRP A 354 -2.62 -17.70 -9.97
CA TRP A 354 -1.36 -17.38 -10.63
C TRP A 354 -0.48 -18.62 -10.81
N ASP A 355 0.49 -18.54 -11.73
CA ASP A 355 1.49 -19.60 -11.93
C ASP A 355 2.48 -19.68 -10.76
N GLY A 356 2.06 -20.38 -9.70
CA GLY A 356 2.80 -20.55 -8.46
C GLY A 356 2.66 -19.37 -7.49
N ASP A 357 3.47 -19.37 -6.42
CA ASP A 357 3.53 -18.25 -5.50
C ASP A 357 4.40 -17.14 -6.10
N THR A 358 3.77 -16.20 -6.79
CA THR A 358 4.46 -15.10 -7.47
C THR A 358 5.19 -14.18 -6.49
N ALA A 359 4.68 -14.02 -5.27
CA ALA A 359 5.34 -13.24 -4.22
C ALA A 359 6.61 -13.93 -3.70
N ALA A 360 6.57 -15.26 -3.50
CA ALA A 360 7.79 -16.03 -3.21
C ALA A 360 8.81 -15.96 -4.35
N GLN A 361 8.36 -16.04 -5.61
CA GLN A 361 9.24 -15.89 -6.77
C GLN A 361 9.95 -14.53 -6.78
N PHE A 362 9.27 -13.44 -6.44
CA PHE A 362 9.90 -12.13 -6.27
C PHE A 362 10.95 -12.13 -5.15
N ARG A 363 10.58 -12.59 -3.95
CA ARG A 363 11.49 -12.59 -2.81
C ARG A 363 12.74 -13.43 -3.10
N GLU A 364 12.56 -14.64 -3.62
CA GLU A 364 13.64 -15.61 -3.84
C GLU A 364 14.50 -15.31 -5.07
N LYS A 365 13.89 -14.83 -6.16
CA LYS A 365 14.59 -14.67 -7.45
C LYS A 365 14.98 -13.22 -7.77
N MET A 366 14.49 -12.25 -7.01
CA MET A 366 14.72 -10.82 -7.29
C MET A 366 15.30 -10.09 -6.07
N VAL A 367 14.64 -10.17 -4.91
CA VAL A 367 15.11 -9.50 -3.68
C VAL A 367 16.39 -10.14 -3.16
N LEU A 368 16.37 -11.44 -2.85
CA LEU A 368 17.50 -12.12 -2.22
C LEU A 368 18.79 -12.02 -3.07
N PRO A 369 18.78 -12.27 -4.40
CA PRO A 369 20.00 -12.14 -5.22
C PRO A 369 20.54 -10.70 -5.25
N LEU A 370 19.65 -9.70 -5.29
CA LEU A 370 20.07 -8.30 -5.24
C LEU A 370 20.70 -7.95 -3.89
N PHE A 371 20.12 -8.41 -2.79
CA PHE A 371 20.71 -8.25 -1.46
C PHE A 371 22.07 -8.96 -1.36
N ASP A 372 22.17 -10.21 -1.80
CA ASP A 372 23.42 -10.97 -1.75
C ASP A 372 24.53 -10.31 -2.57
N GLN A 373 24.23 -9.76 -3.76
CA GLN A 373 25.18 -9.01 -4.57
C GLN A 373 25.84 -7.88 -3.77
N TYR A 374 25.04 -7.03 -3.12
CA TYR A 374 25.55 -5.80 -2.49
C TYR A 374 25.99 -5.98 -1.03
N LEU A 375 25.41 -6.96 -0.33
CA LEU A 375 25.62 -7.15 1.10
C LEU A 375 26.56 -8.31 1.44
N LYS A 376 26.83 -9.22 0.50
CA LYS A 376 27.72 -10.38 0.69
C LYS A 376 28.75 -10.58 -0.42
N ASP A 377 28.93 -9.62 -1.32
CA ASP A 377 29.79 -9.76 -2.50
C ASP A 377 29.39 -10.96 -3.38
N GLY A 378 28.08 -11.24 -3.45
CA GLY A 378 27.51 -12.28 -4.30
C GLY A 378 27.61 -11.94 -5.80
N PRO A 379 27.25 -12.89 -6.69
CA PRO A 379 27.20 -12.63 -8.12
C PRO A 379 26.19 -11.52 -8.45
N ALA A 380 26.36 -10.88 -9.62
CA ALA A 380 25.43 -9.87 -10.09
C ALA A 380 24.01 -10.46 -10.23
N ALA A 381 23.02 -9.77 -9.64
CA ALA A 381 21.63 -10.13 -9.78
C ALA A 381 21.20 -9.96 -11.24
N ASN A 382 20.55 -10.99 -11.80
CA ASN A 382 19.95 -10.91 -13.11
C ASN A 382 18.59 -10.20 -12.99
N LEU A 383 18.59 -8.87 -13.05
CA LEU A 383 17.39 -8.04 -13.04
C LEU A 383 17.37 -7.09 -14.25
N PRO A 384 16.34 -7.17 -15.11
CA PRO A 384 16.15 -6.19 -16.18
C PRO A 384 15.61 -4.88 -15.59
N ALA A 385 15.51 -3.83 -16.41
CA ALA A 385 15.01 -2.52 -15.97
C ALA A 385 13.59 -2.61 -15.35
N ALA A 386 12.72 -3.46 -15.89
CA ALA A 386 11.41 -3.77 -15.33
C ALA A 386 11.08 -5.25 -15.45
N THR A 387 10.51 -5.84 -14.40
CA THR A 387 9.94 -7.20 -14.41
C THR A 387 8.49 -7.11 -13.97
N ILE A 388 7.54 -7.36 -14.88
CA ILE A 388 6.12 -7.12 -14.63
C ILE A 388 5.34 -8.38 -14.97
N TYR A 389 4.44 -8.80 -14.08
CA TYR A 389 3.60 -9.96 -14.33
C TYR A 389 2.59 -9.67 -15.44
N ASN A 390 2.39 -10.62 -16.34
CA ASN A 390 1.37 -10.55 -17.37
C ASN A 390 0.10 -11.22 -16.86
N THR A 391 -0.91 -10.43 -16.52
CA THR A 391 -2.13 -10.94 -15.89
C THR A 391 -3.09 -11.64 -16.86
N GLY A 392 -2.87 -11.50 -18.17
CA GLY A 392 -3.61 -12.25 -19.19
C GLY A 392 -2.95 -13.60 -19.51
N GLU A 393 -1.63 -13.62 -19.66
CA GLU A 393 -0.85 -14.81 -20.06
C GLU A 393 -0.31 -15.61 -18.87
N ASN A 394 -0.39 -15.08 -17.66
CA ASN A 394 -0.04 -15.76 -16.40
C ASN A 394 1.46 -16.11 -16.25
N HIS A 395 2.35 -15.17 -16.58
CA HIS A 395 3.81 -15.34 -16.44
C HIS A 395 4.53 -14.00 -16.23
N TRP A 396 5.81 -14.03 -15.84
CA TRP A 396 6.64 -12.82 -15.67
C TRP A 396 7.24 -12.35 -16.99
N ASP A 397 6.89 -11.15 -17.44
CA ASP A 397 7.61 -10.47 -18.51
C ASP A 397 8.84 -9.73 -17.97
N ARG A 398 9.95 -9.78 -18.72
CA ARG A 398 11.25 -9.18 -18.36
C ARG A 398 11.67 -8.18 -19.42
N PHE A 399 11.75 -6.90 -19.08
CA PHE A 399 11.94 -5.80 -20.03
C PHE A 399 13.24 -5.03 -19.79
N ALA A 400 14.12 -5.03 -20.81
CA ALA A 400 15.30 -4.16 -20.81
C ALA A 400 14.94 -2.67 -20.87
N THR A 401 13.79 -2.35 -21.49
CA THR A 401 13.22 -1.00 -21.56
C THR A 401 11.71 -1.07 -21.38
N TRP A 402 11.17 -0.21 -20.51
CA TRP A 402 9.72 -0.11 -20.24
C TRP A 402 9.37 1.36 -19.91
N PRO A 403 8.16 1.88 -20.17
CA PRO A 403 7.03 1.24 -20.84
C PRO A 403 7.27 0.99 -22.32
N LEU A 404 6.51 0.05 -22.88
CA LEU A 404 6.61 -0.31 -24.30
C LEU A 404 5.83 0.67 -25.20
N ALA A 405 4.72 1.22 -24.69
CA ALA A 405 3.97 2.29 -25.32
C ALA A 405 3.69 3.43 -24.33
N CYS A 406 3.83 4.67 -24.80
CA CYS A 406 3.53 5.88 -24.04
C CYS A 406 3.31 7.08 -24.98
N GLU A 407 2.95 8.25 -24.43
CA GLU A 407 2.65 9.43 -25.24
C GLU A 407 3.87 9.93 -26.04
N GLN A 408 5.07 9.87 -25.45
CA GLN A 408 6.29 10.37 -26.07
C GLN A 408 7.51 9.55 -25.62
N GLY A 409 8.42 9.22 -26.55
CA GLY A 409 9.71 8.61 -26.23
C GLY A 409 9.68 7.08 -26.00
N CYS A 410 8.56 6.40 -26.26
CA CYS A 410 8.46 4.94 -26.26
C CYS A 410 8.52 4.33 -27.66
N ALA A 411 8.74 3.03 -27.73
CA ALA A 411 8.84 2.28 -28.99
C ALA A 411 7.51 2.27 -29.78
N ALA A 412 6.37 2.28 -29.08
CA ALA A 412 5.06 2.37 -29.68
C ALA A 412 4.29 3.62 -29.19
N PRO A 413 3.48 4.27 -30.04
CA PRO A 413 2.57 5.32 -29.61
C PRO A 413 1.36 4.71 -28.90
N MET A 414 0.73 5.50 -28.02
CA MET A 414 -0.59 5.18 -27.47
C MET A 414 -1.64 5.14 -28.58
N LYS A 415 -2.65 4.26 -28.43
CA LYS A 415 -3.79 4.17 -29.36
C LYS A 415 -5.10 4.50 -28.65
N PRO A 416 -5.85 5.52 -29.09
CA PRO A 416 -7.14 5.85 -28.48
C PRO A 416 -8.20 4.80 -28.82
N LEU A 417 -8.85 4.27 -27.79
CA LEU A 417 -10.08 3.50 -27.89
C LEU A 417 -11.25 4.45 -27.57
N TYR A 418 -11.99 4.86 -28.59
CA TYR A 418 -13.04 5.87 -28.50
C TYR A 418 -14.36 5.28 -28.01
N LEU A 419 -15.07 6.07 -27.19
CA LEU A 419 -16.46 5.84 -26.85
C LEU A 419 -17.35 6.13 -28.08
N GLN A 420 -18.28 5.23 -28.39
CA GLN A 420 -19.16 5.30 -29.55
C GLN A 420 -20.64 5.23 -29.13
N ALA A 421 -21.55 5.49 -30.08
CA ALA A 421 -22.99 5.43 -29.85
C ALA A 421 -23.42 4.02 -29.39
N ASP A 422 -24.58 3.95 -28.74
CA ASP A 422 -25.23 2.69 -28.34
C ASP A 422 -24.34 1.80 -27.45
N GLY A 423 -23.44 2.40 -26.67
CA GLY A 423 -22.51 1.69 -25.78
C GLY A 423 -21.36 1.00 -26.53
N GLY A 424 -21.02 1.41 -27.76
CA GLY A 424 -19.91 0.85 -28.50
C GLY A 424 -18.53 1.37 -28.08
N LEU A 425 -17.48 0.57 -28.28
CA LEU A 425 -16.07 0.97 -28.24
C LEU A 425 -15.36 0.60 -29.54
N GLY A 426 -14.52 1.51 -30.05
CA GLY A 426 -13.73 1.23 -31.25
C GLY A 426 -12.54 2.16 -31.43
N PHE A 427 -11.60 1.77 -32.29
CA PHE A 427 -10.39 2.56 -32.59
C PHE A 427 -10.65 3.70 -33.57
N ASP A 428 -11.75 3.64 -34.32
CA ASP A 428 -12.22 4.73 -35.16
C ASP A 428 -13.12 5.68 -34.36
N LYS A 429 -13.02 6.97 -34.66
CA LYS A 429 -13.93 7.95 -34.08
C LYS A 429 -15.35 7.69 -34.60
N GLY A 430 -16.29 7.50 -33.68
CA GLY A 430 -17.71 7.41 -34.01
C GLY A 430 -18.34 8.74 -34.42
N ALA A 431 -19.64 8.72 -34.69
CA ALA A 431 -20.43 9.92 -34.93
C ALA A 431 -20.44 10.85 -33.71
N ALA A 432 -20.49 12.17 -33.96
CA ALA A 432 -20.62 13.16 -32.90
C ALA A 432 -21.93 12.97 -32.13
N GLY A 433 -21.89 13.09 -30.80
CA GLY A 433 -23.05 12.98 -29.93
C GLY A 433 -22.64 12.97 -28.46
N GLY A 434 -23.58 12.62 -27.58
CA GLY A 434 -23.26 12.41 -26.17
C GLY A 434 -24.28 11.55 -25.46
N ASP A 435 -23.80 10.81 -24.47
CA ASP A 435 -24.57 9.88 -23.67
C ASP A 435 -24.64 10.43 -22.24
N SER A 436 -25.83 10.40 -21.62
CA SER A 436 -26.11 11.16 -20.40
C SER A 436 -26.70 10.32 -19.29
N TYR A 437 -26.17 10.51 -18.09
CA TYR A 437 -26.65 9.91 -16.86
C TYR A 437 -26.88 10.96 -15.77
N ILE A 438 -27.71 10.62 -14.78
CA ILE A 438 -27.95 11.46 -13.61
C ILE A 438 -27.13 10.91 -12.44
N SER A 439 -26.12 11.66 -12.01
CA SER A 439 -25.39 11.35 -10.79
C SER A 439 -26.09 11.98 -9.59
N ASP A 440 -26.44 11.15 -8.60
CA ASP A 440 -27.22 11.53 -7.42
C ASP A 440 -26.41 11.25 -6.15
N PRO A 441 -25.83 12.27 -5.49
CA PRO A 441 -25.06 12.07 -4.25
C PRO A 441 -25.87 11.47 -3.09
N ALA A 442 -27.20 11.41 -3.17
CA ALA A 442 -28.03 10.70 -2.19
C ALA A 442 -28.05 9.17 -2.42
N LYS A 443 -27.65 8.71 -3.62
CA LYS A 443 -27.62 7.30 -4.05
C LYS A 443 -26.29 6.97 -4.78
N PRO A 444 -25.12 7.28 -4.19
CA PRO A 444 -23.84 7.10 -4.88
C PRO A 444 -23.61 5.64 -5.28
N VAL A 445 -22.90 5.43 -6.38
CA VAL A 445 -22.49 4.12 -6.86
C VAL A 445 -21.54 3.51 -5.83
N PRO A 446 -21.85 2.34 -5.29
CA PRO A 446 -20.96 1.70 -4.34
C PRO A 446 -19.74 1.11 -5.09
N HIS A 447 -18.56 1.14 -4.47
CA HIS A 447 -17.34 0.55 -5.05
C HIS A 447 -17.32 -0.99 -4.98
N LEU A 448 -18.15 -1.55 -4.09
CA LEU A 448 -18.37 -2.98 -3.89
C LEU A 448 -19.87 -3.24 -3.64
N PRO A 449 -20.38 -4.45 -3.91
CA PRO A 449 -21.72 -4.84 -3.50
C PRO A 449 -21.95 -4.63 -1.99
N ARG A 450 -23.09 -4.04 -1.64
CA ARG A 450 -23.48 -3.71 -0.26
C ARG A 450 -23.94 -4.95 0.54
N PRO A 451 -23.87 -4.94 1.89
CA PRO A 451 -23.24 -3.90 2.73
C PRO A 451 -21.75 -3.79 2.45
N VAL A 452 -21.13 -2.65 2.71
CA VAL A 452 -19.68 -2.44 2.60
C VAL A 452 -19.13 -2.21 4.01
N ASN A 453 -18.10 -2.96 4.39
CA ASN A 453 -17.35 -2.69 5.62
C ASN A 453 -15.84 -2.76 5.32
N PHE A 454 -15.08 -1.73 5.69
CA PHE A 454 -13.63 -1.69 5.43
C PHE A 454 -12.87 -2.84 6.14
N ASP A 455 -13.46 -3.47 7.16
CA ASP A 455 -12.87 -4.56 7.94
C ASP A 455 -13.41 -5.96 7.58
N ASP A 456 -14.29 -6.10 6.56
CA ASP A 456 -14.88 -7.40 6.21
C ASP A 456 -13.99 -8.31 5.33
N GLY A 457 -12.75 -7.88 5.09
CA GLY A 457 -11.75 -8.60 4.30
C GLY A 457 -11.76 -8.30 2.80
N ARG A 458 -12.85 -7.73 2.26
CA ARG A 458 -12.94 -7.39 0.82
C ARG A 458 -12.19 -6.12 0.42
N TRP A 459 -11.69 -5.35 1.39
CA TRP A 459 -10.74 -4.27 1.12
C TRP A 459 -9.53 -4.75 0.32
N SER A 460 -9.06 -5.97 0.61
CA SER A 460 -7.80 -6.43 0.07
C SER A 460 -7.85 -6.81 -1.42
N ASP A 461 -9.03 -7.15 -1.95
CA ASP A 461 -9.23 -7.65 -3.31
C ASP A 461 -10.32 -6.88 -4.10
N TRP A 462 -10.75 -5.71 -3.62
CA TRP A 462 -11.82 -4.95 -4.28
C TRP A 462 -11.47 -4.54 -5.71
N LEU A 463 -10.19 -4.28 -5.98
CA LEU A 463 -9.69 -3.91 -7.30
C LEU A 463 -9.75 -5.03 -8.33
N VAL A 464 -9.99 -6.28 -7.92
CA VAL A 464 -10.25 -7.40 -8.84
C VAL A 464 -11.69 -7.87 -8.81
N SER A 465 -12.57 -7.17 -8.07
CA SER A 465 -13.97 -7.54 -7.92
C SER A 465 -14.79 -7.22 -9.17
N ASP A 466 -15.76 -8.08 -9.43
CA ASP A 466 -16.64 -8.04 -10.59
C ASP A 466 -17.45 -6.74 -10.68
N GLN A 467 -17.32 -6.03 -11.81
CA GLN A 467 -18.00 -4.75 -12.05
C GLN A 467 -19.45 -4.88 -12.54
N ARG A 468 -19.99 -6.09 -12.69
CA ARG A 468 -21.41 -6.33 -13.05
C ARG A 468 -22.41 -5.70 -12.08
N HIS A 469 -22.01 -5.41 -10.84
CA HIS A 469 -22.88 -4.71 -9.87
C HIS A 469 -23.04 -3.22 -10.17
N ALA A 470 -22.09 -2.62 -10.91
CA ALA A 470 -22.14 -1.25 -11.39
C ALA A 470 -22.78 -1.18 -12.79
N ASP A 471 -22.53 -2.19 -13.63
CA ASP A 471 -23.14 -2.32 -14.95
C ASP A 471 -24.68 -2.39 -14.89
N GLY A 472 -25.35 -1.77 -15.86
CA GLY A 472 -26.81 -1.68 -15.91
C GLY A 472 -27.43 -0.68 -14.92
N ARG A 473 -26.65 -0.03 -14.04
CA ARG A 473 -27.17 1.09 -13.26
C ARG A 473 -27.37 2.32 -14.16
N PRO A 474 -28.44 3.12 -13.95
CA PRO A 474 -28.71 4.31 -14.77
C PRO A 474 -27.77 5.50 -14.47
N ASP A 475 -26.86 5.36 -13.50
CA ASP A 475 -25.84 6.35 -13.13
C ASP A 475 -24.40 5.87 -13.44
N VAL A 476 -24.28 4.88 -14.33
CA VAL A 476 -23.01 4.33 -14.85
C VAL A 476 -23.15 4.13 -16.35
N GLU A 477 -22.27 4.77 -17.14
CA GLU A 477 -22.20 4.54 -18.58
C GLU A 477 -21.24 3.39 -18.88
N THR A 478 -21.70 2.39 -19.64
CA THR A 478 -20.92 1.21 -20.04
C THR A 478 -20.74 1.21 -21.55
N TYR A 479 -19.49 1.09 -21.99
CA TYR A 479 -19.13 0.94 -23.39
C TYR A 479 -18.32 -0.35 -23.58
N VAL A 480 -18.55 -1.09 -24.66
CA VAL A 480 -17.94 -2.39 -24.89
C VAL A 480 -17.56 -2.58 -26.36
N THR A 481 -16.45 -3.27 -26.62
CA THR A 481 -16.08 -3.70 -27.98
C THR A 481 -16.92 -4.92 -28.38
N ASP A 482 -16.90 -5.25 -29.67
CA ASP A 482 -17.23 -6.61 -30.09
C ASP A 482 -16.28 -7.64 -29.42
N VAL A 483 -16.68 -8.91 -29.49
CA VAL A 483 -15.84 -10.03 -29.06
C VAL A 483 -14.52 -10.00 -29.85
N LEU A 484 -13.40 -10.01 -29.13
CA LEU A 484 -12.09 -9.99 -29.74
C LEU A 484 -11.83 -11.30 -30.49
N ALA A 485 -11.52 -11.20 -31.79
CA ALA A 485 -11.10 -12.34 -32.61
C ALA A 485 -9.60 -12.68 -32.45
N ALA A 486 -8.81 -11.73 -31.94
CA ALA A 486 -7.36 -11.85 -31.78
C ALA A 486 -6.93 -11.22 -30.44
N PRO A 487 -5.80 -11.67 -29.84
CA PRO A 487 -5.34 -11.13 -28.57
C PRO A 487 -4.97 -9.64 -28.69
N MET A 488 -5.28 -8.87 -27.64
CA MET A 488 -4.91 -7.46 -27.51
C MET A 488 -3.99 -7.28 -26.31
N ARG A 489 -2.71 -6.92 -26.54
CA ARG A 489 -1.70 -6.77 -25.50
C ARG A 489 -1.50 -5.30 -25.10
N LEU A 490 -1.64 -5.00 -23.81
CA LEU A 490 -1.34 -3.70 -23.23
C LEU A 490 -0.10 -3.81 -22.33
N SER A 491 0.85 -2.88 -22.45
CA SER A 491 2.01 -2.80 -21.56
C SER A 491 2.50 -1.35 -21.40
N GLY A 492 2.06 -0.73 -20.31
CA GLY A 492 2.26 0.70 -20.03
C GLY A 492 1.13 1.25 -19.17
N ALA A 493 0.97 2.57 -19.11
CA ALA A 493 -0.12 3.20 -18.36
C ALA A 493 -1.20 3.75 -19.31
N PRO A 494 -2.46 3.30 -19.20
CA PRO A 494 -3.57 3.90 -19.93
C PRO A 494 -3.83 5.35 -19.48
N ILE A 495 -4.35 6.18 -20.39
CA ILE A 495 -4.76 7.56 -20.08
C ILE A 495 -6.25 7.71 -20.36
N ALA A 496 -7.03 8.10 -19.36
CA ALA A 496 -8.40 8.53 -19.56
C ALA A 496 -8.41 9.92 -20.20
N ASP A 497 -9.10 10.10 -21.33
CA ASP A 497 -9.25 11.37 -22.03
C ASP A 497 -10.74 11.64 -22.28
N ILE A 498 -11.41 12.14 -21.25
CA ILE A 498 -12.87 12.26 -21.21
C ILE A 498 -13.27 13.71 -21.49
N TYR A 499 -14.13 13.89 -22.48
CA TYR A 499 -14.83 15.13 -22.75
C TYR A 499 -16.24 15.02 -22.16
N ALA A 500 -16.57 15.88 -21.19
CA ALA A 500 -17.86 15.81 -20.53
C ALA A 500 -18.38 17.19 -20.15
N LYS A 501 -19.71 17.32 -20.09
CA LYS A 501 -20.40 18.47 -19.47
C LYS A 501 -21.23 17.99 -18.29
N THR A 502 -21.40 18.85 -17.29
CA THR A 502 -22.27 18.61 -16.14
C THR A 502 -23.23 19.78 -15.97
N THR A 503 -24.46 19.54 -15.53
CA THR A 503 -25.37 20.62 -15.13
C THR A 503 -24.99 21.24 -13.77
N GLY A 504 -24.11 20.57 -13.01
CA GLY A 504 -23.53 21.07 -11.79
C GLY A 504 -22.37 22.05 -12.01
N SER A 505 -21.67 22.39 -10.93
CA SER A 505 -20.45 23.23 -10.96
C SER A 505 -19.22 22.53 -10.37
N ASP A 506 -19.36 21.24 -10.05
CA ASP A 506 -18.29 20.33 -9.66
C ASP A 506 -18.75 18.91 -10.02
N GLY A 507 -17.86 17.92 -9.94
CA GLY A 507 -18.16 16.52 -10.19
C GLY A 507 -16.90 15.67 -10.21
N ASP A 508 -17.02 14.40 -9.84
CA ASP A 508 -15.93 13.44 -9.98
C ASP A 508 -16.15 12.59 -11.24
N PHE A 509 -15.06 12.10 -11.84
CA PHE A 509 -15.07 11.24 -13.03
C PHE A 509 -14.27 9.98 -12.72
N VAL A 510 -14.97 8.86 -12.58
CA VAL A 510 -14.39 7.54 -12.39
C VAL A 510 -14.35 6.86 -13.75
N VAL A 511 -13.18 6.37 -14.15
CA VAL A 511 -12.99 5.65 -15.42
C VAL A 511 -12.38 4.28 -15.11
N LYS A 512 -12.99 3.23 -15.64
CA LYS A 512 -12.52 1.85 -15.47
C LYS A 512 -12.25 1.24 -16.84
N LEU A 513 -11.06 0.67 -17.03
CA LEU A 513 -10.72 -0.19 -18.15
C LEU A 513 -10.86 -1.65 -17.69
N ILE A 514 -11.75 -2.38 -18.35
CA ILE A 514 -12.25 -3.68 -17.90
C ILE A 514 -12.00 -4.74 -18.99
N ASP A 515 -11.50 -5.90 -18.57
CA ASP A 515 -11.52 -7.14 -19.34
C ASP A 515 -12.81 -7.91 -19.05
N VAL A 516 -13.66 -8.06 -20.07
CA VAL A 516 -14.88 -8.85 -19.99
C VAL A 516 -14.58 -10.24 -20.47
N PHE A 517 -14.72 -11.21 -19.57
CA PHE A 517 -14.51 -12.62 -19.87
C PHE A 517 -15.55 -13.14 -20.88
N PRO A 518 -15.27 -14.26 -21.56
CA PRO A 518 -16.24 -14.91 -22.44
C PRO A 518 -17.53 -15.20 -21.69
N ASP A 519 -18.66 -15.20 -22.40
CA ASP A 519 -19.99 -15.40 -21.80
C ASP A 519 -20.10 -16.75 -21.07
N GLU A 520 -19.32 -17.74 -21.51
CA GLU A 520 -19.15 -19.03 -20.85
C GLU A 520 -17.66 -19.34 -20.63
N VAL A 521 -17.30 -19.72 -19.40
CA VAL A 521 -15.95 -20.16 -19.04
C VAL A 521 -16.03 -21.59 -18.51
N ALA A 522 -15.72 -22.58 -19.36
CA ALA A 522 -15.97 -24.00 -19.06
C ALA A 522 -15.27 -24.50 -17.77
N GLY A 523 -14.10 -23.97 -17.44
CA GLY A 523 -13.35 -24.34 -16.23
C GLY A 523 -13.84 -23.67 -14.95
N ASP A 524 -14.62 -22.60 -15.06
CA ASP A 524 -15.22 -21.88 -13.93
C ASP A 524 -16.43 -21.07 -14.41
N ALA A 525 -17.62 -21.68 -14.36
CA ALA A 525 -18.85 -21.08 -14.89
C ALA A 525 -19.18 -19.71 -14.26
N LYS A 526 -18.70 -19.41 -13.04
CA LYS A 526 -18.93 -18.11 -12.38
C LYS A 526 -18.17 -16.97 -13.06
N MET A 527 -17.10 -17.30 -13.80
CA MET A 527 -16.30 -16.36 -14.56
C MET A 527 -16.93 -16.01 -15.92
N GLY A 528 -18.04 -16.67 -16.32
CA GLY A 528 -18.81 -16.31 -17.51
C GLY A 528 -19.26 -14.85 -17.46
N GLY A 529 -18.79 -14.03 -18.39
CA GLY A 529 -19.07 -12.59 -18.45
C GLY A 529 -18.54 -11.77 -17.27
N TYR A 530 -17.53 -12.28 -16.53
CA TYR A 530 -16.90 -11.55 -15.43
C TYR A 530 -16.29 -10.24 -15.94
N GLN A 531 -16.52 -9.13 -15.23
CA GLN A 531 -16.00 -7.81 -15.59
C GLN A 531 -14.83 -7.45 -14.67
N LEU A 532 -13.61 -7.85 -15.06
CA LEU A 532 -12.37 -7.59 -14.31
C LEU A 532 -11.84 -6.19 -14.63
N PRO A 533 -11.81 -5.24 -13.69
CA PRO A 533 -11.15 -3.98 -13.94
C PRO A 533 -9.63 -4.16 -13.87
N ILE A 534 -8.97 -4.07 -15.03
CA ILE A 534 -7.51 -4.19 -15.12
C ILE A 534 -6.82 -2.87 -14.76
N SER A 535 -7.55 -1.75 -14.80
CA SER A 535 -7.07 -0.42 -14.41
C SER A 535 -8.27 0.49 -14.17
N LEU A 536 -8.31 1.17 -13.03
CA LEU A 536 -9.40 2.10 -12.72
C LEU A 536 -8.93 3.22 -11.79
N ASP A 537 -9.46 4.42 -11.96
CA ASP A 537 -9.18 5.54 -11.06
C ASP A 537 -10.30 6.60 -11.09
N ILE A 538 -10.20 7.57 -10.18
CA ILE A 538 -11.12 8.70 -10.03
C ILE A 538 -10.39 10.03 -10.21
N PHE A 539 -11.05 10.98 -10.87
CA PHE A 539 -10.56 12.35 -11.04
C PHE A 539 -11.56 13.36 -10.52
N ARG A 540 -11.12 14.26 -9.62
CA ARG A 540 -11.97 15.32 -9.08
C ARG A 540 -11.98 16.56 -9.97
N GLY A 541 -13.12 16.82 -10.62
CA GLY A 541 -13.25 17.74 -11.75
C GLY A 541 -12.94 19.20 -11.49
N ARG A 542 -13.06 19.69 -10.24
CA ARG A 542 -12.58 21.03 -9.85
C ARG A 542 -11.09 21.26 -10.10
N TYR A 543 -10.30 20.20 -10.27
CA TYR A 543 -8.85 20.26 -10.53
C TYR A 543 -8.46 20.10 -12.01
N ARG A 544 -9.42 20.10 -12.94
CA ARG A 544 -9.17 19.90 -14.39
C ARG A 544 -8.11 20.82 -15.00
N ASP A 545 -8.01 22.06 -14.51
CA ASP A 545 -7.08 23.08 -15.02
C ASP A 545 -5.83 23.22 -14.13
N SER A 546 -5.91 22.82 -12.86
CA SER A 546 -4.83 22.92 -11.88
C SER A 546 -5.17 22.12 -10.62
N PHE A 547 -4.25 21.26 -10.17
CA PHE A 547 -4.35 20.55 -8.89
C PHE A 547 -4.20 21.47 -7.67
N GLU A 548 -3.46 22.58 -7.82
CA GLU A 548 -3.23 23.56 -6.74
C GLU A 548 -4.40 24.54 -6.61
N LYS A 549 -4.97 24.97 -7.74
CA LYS A 549 -5.96 26.05 -7.80
C LYS A 549 -7.29 25.52 -8.33
N PRO A 550 -8.15 24.96 -7.46
CA PRO A 550 -9.43 24.43 -7.91
C PRO A 550 -10.34 25.53 -8.47
N SER A 551 -11.08 25.22 -9.52
CA SER A 551 -12.06 26.12 -10.11
C SER A 551 -13.39 25.42 -10.36
N ALA A 552 -14.50 26.17 -10.25
CA ALA A 552 -15.82 25.66 -10.59
C ALA A 552 -15.85 25.18 -12.06
N ILE A 553 -16.51 24.04 -12.29
CA ILE A 553 -16.77 23.53 -13.63
C ILE A 553 -17.86 24.41 -14.28
N PRO A 554 -17.67 24.92 -15.50
CA PRO A 554 -18.70 25.70 -16.17
C PRO A 554 -19.91 24.82 -16.53
N ALA A 555 -21.05 25.07 -15.88
CA ALA A 555 -22.27 24.29 -16.08
C ALA A 555 -22.72 24.27 -17.56
N GLY A 556 -23.09 23.09 -18.04
CA GLY A 556 -23.58 22.86 -19.40
C GLY A 556 -22.53 22.99 -20.50
N LYS A 557 -21.25 23.25 -20.17
CA LYS A 557 -20.17 23.36 -21.16
C LYS A 557 -19.29 22.12 -21.15
N THR A 558 -18.94 21.63 -22.32
CA THR A 558 -17.98 20.54 -22.48
C THR A 558 -16.62 20.98 -21.94
N GLN A 559 -16.04 20.16 -21.07
CA GLN A 559 -14.69 20.30 -20.53
C GLN A 559 -13.92 19.02 -20.81
N ARG A 560 -12.58 19.10 -20.76
CA ARG A 560 -11.70 17.93 -20.92
C ARG A 560 -11.14 17.53 -19.55
N TYR A 561 -11.22 16.24 -19.24
CA TYR A 561 -10.66 15.62 -18.05
C TYR A 561 -9.68 14.55 -18.53
N ARG A 562 -8.38 14.80 -18.32
CA ARG A 562 -7.31 13.92 -18.78
C ARG A 562 -6.43 13.52 -17.61
N PHE A 563 -6.34 12.22 -17.35
CA PHE A 563 -5.56 11.69 -16.22
C PHE A 563 -5.06 10.28 -16.49
N ARG A 564 -3.94 9.93 -15.85
CA ARG A 564 -3.33 8.60 -15.95
C ARG A 564 -4.11 7.62 -15.10
N LEU A 565 -4.37 6.44 -15.66
CA LEU A 565 -4.89 5.28 -14.93
C LEU A 565 -3.74 4.36 -14.48
N PRO A 566 -3.98 3.45 -13.51
CA PRO A 566 -3.00 2.47 -13.07
C PRO A 566 -2.34 1.70 -14.21
N THR A 567 -1.04 1.43 -14.05
CA THR A 567 -0.21 0.70 -15.02
C THR A 567 -0.77 -0.71 -15.27
N VAL A 568 -0.74 -1.15 -16.54
CA VAL A 568 -1.16 -2.49 -16.95
C VAL A 568 -0.04 -3.24 -17.67
N ASN A 569 -0.02 -4.56 -17.47
CA ASN A 569 0.66 -5.51 -18.34
C ASN A 569 -0.27 -6.72 -18.51
N HIS A 570 -1.13 -6.65 -19.52
CA HIS A 570 -2.28 -7.54 -19.65
C HIS A 570 -2.52 -7.92 -21.12
N VAL A 571 -3.13 -9.08 -21.33
CA VAL A 571 -3.57 -9.55 -22.64
C VAL A 571 -5.04 -9.90 -22.56
N PHE A 572 -5.88 -9.11 -23.23
CA PHE A 572 -7.25 -9.50 -23.50
C PHE A 572 -7.21 -10.64 -24.51
N LYS A 573 -7.74 -11.81 -24.14
CA LYS A 573 -7.67 -13.01 -24.99
C LYS A 573 -8.75 -13.00 -26.07
N PRO A 574 -8.61 -13.79 -27.15
CA PRO A 574 -9.73 -14.08 -28.03
C PRO A 574 -10.95 -14.58 -27.25
N GLY A 575 -12.14 -14.12 -27.61
CA GLY A 575 -13.38 -14.40 -26.87
C GLY A 575 -13.71 -13.40 -25.75
N HIS A 576 -12.74 -12.60 -25.29
CA HIS A 576 -12.98 -11.52 -24.35
C HIS A 576 -13.49 -10.25 -25.06
N ARG A 577 -13.88 -9.23 -24.30
CA ARG A 577 -14.18 -7.87 -24.79
C ARG A 577 -13.42 -6.84 -23.96
N VAL A 578 -13.10 -5.70 -24.56
CA VAL A 578 -12.64 -4.53 -23.81
C VAL A 578 -13.87 -3.72 -23.42
N MET A 579 -13.95 -3.32 -22.16
CA MET A 579 -15.02 -2.46 -21.63
C MET A 579 -14.45 -1.21 -20.99
N VAL A 580 -15.18 -0.11 -21.12
CA VAL A 580 -14.94 1.14 -20.39
C VAL A 580 -16.21 1.51 -19.64
N GLN A 581 -16.11 1.69 -18.33
CA GLN A 581 -17.18 2.25 -17.52
C GLN A 581 -16.84 3.69 -17.09
N VAL A 582 -17.83 4.57 -17.11
CA VAL A 582 -17.72 5.96 -16.63
C VAL A 582 -18.84 6.27 -15.64
N GLN A 583 -18.49 6.77 -14.46
CA GLN A 583 -19.45 7.13 -13.40
C GLN A 583 -18.93 8.33 -12.58
N SER A 584 -19.77 8.91 -11.71
CA SER A 584 -19.40 10.12 -10.91
C SER A 584 -19.37 9.92 -9.40
N SER A 585 -19.33 8.68 -8.93
CA SER A 585 -19.07 8.35 -7.52
C SER A 585 -18.49 6.96 -7.39
N LEU A 586 -17.68 6.71 -6.35
CA LEU A 586 -17.10 5.40 -6.04
C LEU A 586 -17.04 5.24 -4.52
N PHE A 587 -18.19 4.98 -3.92
CA PHE A 587 -18.47 5.22 -2.50
C PHE A 587 -18.58 3.89 -1.70
N PRO A 588 -18.38 3.85 -0.37
CA PRO A 588 -17.77 4.85 0.47
C PRO A 588 -16.25 4.90 0.39
N LEU A 589 -15.59 4.32 -0.63
CA LEU A 589 -14.14 4.45 -0.75
C LEU A 589 -13.74 5.92 -0.84
N TYR A 590 -14.33 6.65 -1.78
CA TYR A 590 -14.13 8.10 -1.91
C TYR A 590 -15.30 8.89 -1.32
N ASP A 591 -15.00 10.07 -0.78
CA ASP A 591 -16.02 11.01 -0.35
C ASP A 591 -16.83 11.52 -1.55
N ARG A 592 -18.12 11.82 -1.32
CA ARG A 592 -18.99 12.27 -2.41
C ARG A 592 -18.65 13.70 -2.80
N ASN A 593 -18.48 13.92 -4.10
CA ASN A 593 -18.53 15.26 -4.65
C ASN A 593 -19.96 15.84 -4.49
N PRO A 594 -20.13 17.07 -3.98
CA PRO A 594 -21.44 17.72 -3.87
C PRO A 594 -22.11 18.03 -5.22
N GLN A 595 -21.34 17.97 -6.32
CA GLN A 595 -21.71 18.40 -7.67
C GLN A 595 -22.04 19.90 -7.77
N LYS A 596 -21.59 20.62 -6.76
CA LYS A 596 -21.67 22.06 -6.57
C LYS A 596 -20.32 22.51 -6.07
N PHE A 597 -19.75 23.52 -6.70
CA PHE A 597 -18.49 24.06 -6.24
C PHE A 597 -18.67 24.67 -4.85
N VAL A 598 -17.96 24.11 -3.88
CA VAL A 598 -17.82 24.64 -2.52
C VAL A 598 -16.33 24.86 -2.23
N PRO A 599 -15.96 25.81 -1.38
CA PRO A 599 -14.55 26.08 -1.09
C PRO A 599 -13.78 24.82 -0.68
N ASN A 600 -14.37 23.98 0.16
CA ASN A 600 -13.77 22.75 0.68
C ASN A 600 -14.83 21.64 0.83
N ILE A 601 -14.63 20.51 0.14
CA ILE A 601 -15.60 19.38 0.14
C ILE A 601 -15.66 18.69 1.51
N PHE A 602 -14.56 18.67 2.29
CA PHE A 602 -14.59 18.15 3.66
C PHE A 602 -15.68 18.81 4.51
N LEU A 603 -15.95 20.09 4.23
CA LEU A 603 -16.88 20.93 4.98
C LEU A 603 -18.24 21.12 4.26
N ALA A 604 -18.50 20.34 3.20
CA ALA A 604 -19.76 20.42 2.46
C ALA A 604 -20.95 20.12 3.38
N LYS A 605 -21.99 20.96 3.30
CA LYS A 605 -23.22 20.76 4.08
C LYS A 605 -24.16 19.84 3.32
N LYS A 606 -25.10 19.20 4.01
CA LYS A 606 -26.13 18.36 3.38
C LYS A 606 -26.88 19.07 2.24
N ALA A 607 -27.11 20.38 2.35
CA ALA A 607 -27.78 21.19 1.33
C ALA A 607 -26.90 21.54 0.11
N ASP A 608 -25.60 21.29 0.15
CA ASP A 608 -24.71 21.51 -1.00
C ASP A 608 -24.73 20.34 -1.98
N TYR A 609 -25.12 19.15 -1.53
CA TYR A 609 -25.26 17.96 -2.36
C TYR A 609 -26.50 18.07 -3.25
N GLN A 610 -26.27 18.14 -4.56
CA GLN A 610 -27.33 18.22 -5.56
C GLN A 610 -27.11 17.18 -6.66
N LYS A 611 -28.20 16.77 -7.31
CA LYS A 611 -28.11 15.96 -8.53
C LYS A 611 -27.51 16.78 -9.67
N ALA A 612 -26.84 16.11 -10.59
CA ALA A 612 -26.34 16.69 -11.81
C ALA A 612 -26.50 15.68 -12.94
N THR A 613 -26.86 16.18 -14.11
CA THR A 613 -26.81 15.41 -15.35
C THR A 613 -25.41 15.57 -15.91
N VAL A 614 -24.72 14.45 -16.10
CA VAL A 614 -23.42 14.39 -16.76
C VAL A 614 -23.65 13.86 -18.17
N THR A 615 -23.08 14.52 -19.17
CA THR A 615 -23.06 14.05 -20.55
C THR A 615 -21.62 13.79 -20.97
N ILE A 616 -21.32 12.56 -21.38
CA ILE A 616 -20.04 12.19 -21.98
C ILE A 616 -20.13 12.47 -23.48
N GLU A 617 -19.22 13.28 -24.01
CA GLU A 617 -19.18 13.61 -25.43
C GLU A 617 -18.42 12.55 -26.21
N ARG A 618 -18.90 12.23 -27.40
CA ARG A 618 -18.31 11.23 -28.31
C ARG A 618 -18.24 11.80 -29.73
N GLY A 619 -17.30 11.27 -30.53
CA GLY A 619 -17.04 11.69 -31.90
C GLY A 619 -16.53 13.13 -32.07
N GLY A 620 -16.26 13.53 -33.33
CA GLY A 620 -15.83 14.89 -33.66
C GLY A 620 -14.52 15.35 -32.99
N ALA A 621 -14.50 16.64 -32.59
CA ALA A 621 -13.36 17.26 -31.90
C ALA A 621 -13.29 16.95 -30.39
N ALA A 622 -14.42 16.55 -29.79
CA ALA A 622 -14.56 16.21 -28.38
C ALA A 622 -14.83 14.71 -28.19
N ALA A 623 -14.04 13.87 -28.87
CA ALA A 623 -14.21 12.43 -28.85
C ALA A 623 -13.56 11.85 -27.58
N SER A 624 -14.36 11.49 -26.57
CA SER A 624 -13.87 10.80 -25.38
C SER A 624 -13.27 9.44 -25.72
N ALA A 625 -12.16 9.12 -25.07
CA ALA A 625 -11.43 7.87 -25.29
C ALA A 625 -10.63 7.45 -24.05
N VAL A 626 -10.27 6.17 -24.01
CA VAL A 626 -9.14 5.69 -23.19
C VAL A 626 -7.98 5.44 -24.13
N TRP A 627 -6.87 6.13 -23.92
CA TRP A 627 -5.64 5.92 -24.68
C TRP A 627 -4.92 4.71 -24.13
N LEU A 628 -4.75 3.69 -24.96
CA LEU A 628 -4.20 2.39 -24.57
C LEU A 628 -2.71 2.29 -24.92
N PRO A 629 -1.88 1.71 -24.03
CA PRO A 629 -0.50 1.38 -24.33
C PRO A 629 -0.44 0.07 -25.13
N LEU A 630 -1.07 0.07 -26.31
CA LEU A 630 -1.24 -1.09 -27.18
C LEU A 630 0.10 -1.44 -27.83
N VAL A 631 0.51 -2.70 -27.68
CA VAL A 631 1.75 -3.23 -28.26
C VAL A 631 1.46 -4.51 -29.06
N PRO A 632 2.35 -4.91 -29.98
CA PRO A 632 2.22 -6.20 -30.65
C PRO A 632 2.11 -7.32 -29.63
N ALA A 633 1.12 -8.21 -29.79
CA ALA A 633 1.10 -9.48 -29.07
C ALA A 633 2.35 -10.27 -29.48
N GLY A 634 3.07 -10.84 -28.51
CA GLY A 634 4.16 -11.78 -28.80
C GLY A 634 3.63 -12.95 -29.64
N LYS A 635 4.46 -13.50 -30.53
CA LYS A 635 4.11 -14.73 -31.25
C LYS A 635 4.07 -15.93 -30.32
#